data_AF-A0A642UZV5-F1
#
_entry.id   AF-A0A642UZV5-F1
#
_cell.length_a   1.000
_cell.length_b   1.000
_cell.length_c   1.000
_cell.angle_alpha   90.00
_cell.angle_beta   90.00
_cell.angle_gamma   90.00
#
_symmetry.space_group_name_H-M   'P 1'
#
loop_
_entity.id
_entity.type
_entity.pdbx_description
1 polymer ?
#
loop_
_entity_poly.entity_id
_entity_poly.type
_entity_poly.pdbx_seq_one_letter_code
_entity_poly.pdbx_strand_id
1 'polypeptide(L)'
;MTLVNRRDQVYWWYFLVHIPITIFMDSNLVVPREYQWSQSLKLLDFHIATNNDILLIDRPDWLQVFGAFELLFQLPLFFYFVYMMPRPTRQHWVWMVVYGFNAAFTTLVCLFYIYWDQGRLSDVEKYKLMAIYVPYLALPLVLMLDYARRISAALAVKPKQL
;
A
#
# COMPACT_ATOMS: atom_id res chain seq x y z
N MET A 1 20.39 -15.26 0.09
CA MET A 1 19.46 -14.26 0.66
C MET A 1 18.33 -15.03 1.32
N THR A 2 18.38 -15.25 2.62
CA THR A 2 17.50 -16.20 3.32
C THR A 2 16.43 -15.42 4.07
N LEU A 3 15.28 -15.22 3.42
CA LEU A 3 14.06 -14.82 4.13
C LEU A 3 13.63 -16.00 5.01
N VAL A 4 13.42 -15.74 6.30
CA VAL A 4 13.37 -16.77 7.35
C VAL A 4 12.14 -17.67 7.23
N ASN A 5 11.02 -17.15 6.70
CA ASN A 5 9.77 -17.90 6.55
C ASN A 5 9.00 -17.49 5.27
N ARG A 6 8.03 -18.31 4.86
CA ARG A 6 7.21 -18.07 3.64
C ARG A 6 6.39 -16.77 3.68
N ARG A 7 5.96 -16.32 4.87
CA ARG A 7 5.18 -15.08 5.00
C ARG A 7 6.05 -13.85 4.71
N ASP A 8 7.25 -13.84 5.26
CA ASP A 8 8.24 -12.78 5.04
C ASP A 8 8.69 -12.75 3.57
N GLN A 9 8.66 -13.87 2.85
CA GLN A 9 8.84 -13.89 1.38
C GLN A 9 7.72 -13.17 0.63
N VAL A 10 6.46 -13.41 1.02
CA VAL A 10 5.30 -12.73 0.41
C VAL A 10 5.37 -11.22 0.69
N TYR A 11 5.65 -10.82 1.92
CA TYR A 11 5.77 -9.40 2.28
C TYR A 11 6.94 -8.72 1.56
N TRP A 12 8.07 -9.42 1.40
CA TRP A 12 9.21 -8.88 0.67
C TRP A 12 8.88 -8.63 -0.81
N TRP A 13 8.26 -9.60 -1.48
CA TRP A 13 7.82 -9.45 -2.87
C TRP A 13 6.76 -8.36 -3.01
N TYR A 14 5.86 -8.27 -2.06
CA TYR A 14 4.86 -7.21 -1.99
C TYR A 14 5.53 -5.83 -2.02
N PHE A 15 6.48 -5.55 -1.13
CA PHE A 15 7.20 -4.28 -1.12
C PHE A 15 8.02 -4.04 -2.39
N LEU A 16 8.69 -5.08 -2.89
CA LEU A 16 9.49 -4.95 -4.11
C LEU A 16 8.64 -4.55 -5.31
N VAL A 17 7.46 -5.16 -5.46
CA VAL A 17 6.52 -4.85 -6.56
C VAL A 17 5.84 -3.49 -6.34
N HIS A 18 5.63 -3.07 -5.10
CA HIS A 18 5.03 -1.77 -4.80
C HIS A 18 5.93 -0.59 -5.18
N ILE A 19 7.25 -0.74 -5.12
CA ILE A 19 8.18 0.34 -5.52
C ILE A 19 7.89 0.86 -6.93
N PRO A 20 7.92 0.04 -8.01
CA PRO A 20 7.61 0.53 -9.34
C PRO A 20 6.15 0.96 -9.48
N ILE A 21 5.20 0.31 -8.81
CA ILE A 21 3.78 0.73 -8.84
C ILE A 21 3.65 2.15 -8.30
N THR A 22 4.18 2.44 -7.10
CA THR A 22 4.09 3.78 -6.51
C THR A 22 4.81 4.84 -7.34
N ILE A 23 5.96 4.50 -7.94
CA ILE A 23 6.68 5.44 -8.81
C ILE A 23 5.89 5.72 -10.10
N PHE A 24 5.30 4.72 -10.74
CA PHE A 24 4.69 4.85 -12.06
C PHE A 24 3.17 5.05 -12.06
N MET A 25 2.47 4.71 -10.98
CA MET A 25 1.02 4.83 -10.85
C MET A 25 0.66 5.85 -9.78
N ASP A 26 1.05 5.63 -8.53
CA ASP A 26 0.56 6.44 -7.41
C ASP A 26 1.15 7.85 -7.39
N SER A 27 2.33 8.04 -7.99
CA SER A 27 2.90 9.37 -8.22
C SER A 27 1.98 10.28 -9.05
N ASN A 28 1.11 9.70 -9.90
CA ASN A 28 0.17 10.47 -10.70
C ASN A 28 -0.95 11.15 -9.88
N LEU A 29 -1.12 10.75 -8.62
CA LEU A 29 -2.05 11.41 -7.71
C LEU A 29 -1.56 12.81 -7.31
N VAL A 30 -0.25 13.03 -7.30
CA VAL A 30 0.36 14.24 -6.72
C VAL A 30 1.10 15.05 -7.77
N VAL A 31 1.77 14.38 -8.71
CA VAL A 31 2.57 15.05 -9.74
C VAL A 31 1.62 15.57 -10.83
N PRO A 32 1.67 16.86 -11.20
CA PRO A 32 0.87 17.39 -12.31
C PRO A 32 1.18 16.70 -13.64
N ARG A 33 0.18 16.62 -14.53
CA ARG A 33 0.24 15.82 -15.76
C ARG A 33 1.41 16.20 -16.67
N GLU A 34 1.79 17.48 -16.68
CA GLU A 34 2.91 18.05 -17.44
C GLU A 34 4.30 17.57 -16.97
N TYR A 35 4.42 17.09 -15.73
CA TYR A 35 5.67 16.58 -15.17
C TYR A 35 5.69 15.04 -15.08
N GLN A 36 4.59 14.38 -15.45
CA GLN A 36 4.47 12.93 -15.45
C GLN A 36 5.23 12.31 -16.64
N TRP A 37 5.81 11.14 -16.42
CA TRP A 37 6.52 10.42 -17.48
C TRP A 37 5.52 9.83 -18.48
N SER A 38 5.89 9.78 -19.77
CA SER A 38 4.99 9.30 -20.82
C SER A 38 4.51 7.85 -20.61
N GLN A 39 5.33 6.98 -20.04
CA GLN A 39 4.97 5.60 -19.71
C GLN A 39 4.00 5.54 -18.54
N SER A 40 4.19 6.40 -17.54
CA SER A 40 3.31 6.54 -16.37
C SER A 40 1.91 6.98 -16.81
N LEU A 41 1.85 7.98 -17.70
CA LEU A 41 0.60 8.46 -18.31
C LEU A 41 -0.12 7.36 -19.09
N LYS A 42 0.61 6.56 -19.89
CA LYS A 42 0.01 5.44 -20.64
C LYS A 42 -0.58 4.38 -19.72
N LEU A 43 0.10 4.05 -18.63
CA LEU A 43 -0.41 3.09 -17.64
C LEU A 43 -1.65 3.64 -16.92
N LEU A 44 -1.62 4.92 -16.53
CA LEU A 44 -2.74 5.61 -15.92
C LEU A 44 -3.97 5.65 -16.84
N ASP A 45 -3.79 6.10 -18.08
CA ASP A 45 -4.86 6.21 -19.07
C ASP A 45 -5.42 4.81 -19.41
N PHE A 46 -4.57 3.78 -19.53
CA PHE A 46 -5.00 2.39 -19.71
C PHE A 46 -5.83 1.88 -18.53
N HIS A 47 -5.38 2.15 -17.29
CA HIS A 47 -6.08 1.73 -16.08
C HIS A 47 -7.45 2.40 -15.96
N ILE A 48 -7.52 3.72 -16.19
CA ILE A 48 -8.76 4.49 -16.19
C ILE A 48 -9.72 3.94 -17.26
N ALA A 49 -9.25 3.74 -18.50
CA ALA A 49 -10.08 3.22 -19.59
C ALA A 49 -10.59 1.79 -19.35
N THR A 50 -9.80 0.95 -18.67
CA THR A 50 -10.14 -0.46 -18.43
C THR A 50 -11.06 -0.65 -17.24
N ASN A 51 -10.92 0.19 -16.21
CA ASN A 51 -11.54 -0.03 -14.90
C ASN A 51 -12.53 1.06 -14.48
N ASN A 52 -12.65 2.15 -15.26
CA ASN A 52 -13.47 3.32 -14.92
C ASN A 52 -13.13 3.81 -13.49
N ASP A 53 -11.84 3.93 -13.20
CA ASP A 53 -11.35 4.22 -11.86
C ASP A 53 -11.65 5.68 -11.47
N ILE A 54 -12.82 5.90 -10.87
CA ILE A 54 -13.30 7.21 -10.44
C ILE A 54 -12.33 7.94 -9.51
N LEU A 55 -11.52 7.22 -8.73
CA LEU A 55 -10.54 7.83 -7.82
C LEU A 55 -9.41 8.50 -8.61
N LEU A 56 -8.94 7.85 -9.68
CA LEU A 56 -7.87 8.36 -10.54
C LEU A 56 -8.37 9.35 -11.61
N ILE A 57 -9.66 9.32 -11.93
CA ILE A 57 -10.33 10.32 -12.77
C ILE A 57 -10.48 11.64 -12.00
N ASP A 58 -11.13 11.60 -10.84
CA ASP A 58 -11.46 12.81 -10.08
C ASP A 58 -10.26 13.38 -9.32
N ARG A 59 -9.41 12.49 -8.77
CA ARG A 59 -8.27 12.82 -7.89
C ARG A 59 -8.65 13.82 -6.80
N PRO A 60 -9.59 13.47 -5.91
CA PRO A 60 -10.03 14.39 -4.86
C PRO A 60 -8.87 14.74 -3.93
N ASP A 61 -8.88 15.95 -3.36
CA ASP A 61 -7.76 16.48 -2.56
C ASP A 61 -7.32 15.54 -1.43
N TRP A 62 -8.26 14.86 -0.77
CA TRP A 62 -7.96 13.89 0.28
C TRP A 62 -7.14 12.69 -0.24
N LEU A 63 -7.37 12.26 -1.48
CA LEU A 63 -6.62 11.18 -2.11
C LEU A 63 -5.23 11.67 -2.52
N GLN A 64 -5.10 12.92 -2.96
CA GLN A 64 -3.79 13.52 -3.23
C GLN A 64 -2.95 13.61 -1.96
N VAL A 65 -3.56 13.92 -0.80
CA VAL A 65 -2.88 13.87 0.50
C VAL A 65 -2.39 12.46 0.82
N PHE A 66 -3.20 11.43 0.57
CA PHE A 66 -2.77 10.03 0.74
C PHE A 66 -1.62 9.67 -0.20
N GLY A 67 -1.72 10.04 -1.48
CA GLY A 67 -0.63 9.85 -2.46
C GLY A 67 0.65 10.57 -2.05
N ALA A 68 0.55 11.78 -1.48
CA ALA A 68 1.71 12.52 -0.99
C ALA A 68 2.35 11.81 0.21
N PHE A 69 1.55 11.30 1.14
CA PHE A 69 2.04 10.48 2.25
C PHE A 69 2.70 9.20 1.77
N GLU A 70 2.12 8.58 0.74
CA GLU A 70 2.68 7.38 0.13
C GLU A 70 4.06 7.66 -0.47
N LEU A 71 4.20 8.69 -1.30
CA LEU A 71 5.48 9.07 -1.91
C LEU A 71 6.54 9.49 -0.88
N LEU A 72 6.16 10.27 0.14
CA LEU A 72 7.10 10.87 1.07
C LEU A 72 7.50 9.93 2.21
N PHE A 73 6.61 9.01 2.62
CA PHE A 73 6.84 8.14 3.77
C PHE A 73 6.81 6.66 3.43
N GLN A 74 5.80 6.20 2.69
CA GLN A 74 5.69 4.77 2.40
C GLN A 74 6.74 4.30 1.40
N LEU A 75 6.99 5.06 0.33
CA LEU A 75 7.97 4.69 -0.70
C LEU A 75 9.39 4.54 -0.12
N PRO A 76 9.93 5.48 0.68
CA PRO A 76 11.19 5.26 1.39
C PRO A 76 11.17 4.02 2.31
N LEU A 77 10.03 3.77 2.98
CA LEU A 77 9.85 2.57 3.79
C LEU A 77 9.87 1.29 2.95
N PHE A 78 9.36 1.27 1.72
CA PHE A 78 9.42 0.11 0.83
C PHE A 78 10.87 -0.27 0.54
N PHE A 79 11.71 0.70 0.17
CA PHE A 79 13.14 0.47 -0.01
C PHE A 79 13.80 -0.04 1.28
N TYR A 80 13.49 0.59 2.41
CA TYR A 80 13.99 0.18 3.72
C TYR A 80 13.59 -1.27 4.05
N PHE A 81 12.34 -1.66 3.82
CA PHE A 81 11.85 -3.01 4.10
C PHE A 81 12.48 -4.06 3.18
N VAL A 82 12.57 -3.79 1.88
CA VAL A 82 13.25 -4.67 0.91
C VAL A 82 14.70 -4.92 1.34
N TYR A 83 15.39 -3.89 1.86
CA TYR A 83 16.76 -3.99 2.35
C TYR A 83 16.89 -4.70 3.72
N MET A 84 15.97 -4.42 4.65
CA MET A 84 16.07 -4.88 6.05
C MET A 84 15.46 -6.25 6.32
N MET A 85 14.45 -6.69 5.57
CA MET A 85 13.80 -7.98 5.81
C MET A 85 14.75 -9.19 5.69
N PRO A 86 15.77 -9.19 4.81
CA PRO A 86 16.83 -10.20 4.83
C PRO A 86 17.76 -10.14 6.06
N ARG A 87 17.74 -9.05 6.84
CA ARG A 87 18.57 -8.79 8.04
C ARG A 87 17.70 -8.21 9.18
N PRO A 88 16.72 -8.98 9.69
CA PRO A 88 15.66 -8.44 10.52
C PRO A 88 16.16 -7.94 11.90
N THR A 89 15.83 -6.69 12.24
CA THR A 89 16.01 -6.08 13.59
C THR A 89 14.67 -5.90 14.31
N ARG A 90 14.62 -5.71 15.64
CA ARG A 90 13.32 -5.42 16.29
C ARG A 90 12.70 -4.08 15.86
N GLN A 91 13.53 -3.14 15.42
CA GLN A 91 13.07 -1.81 14.99
C GLN A 91 12.21 -1.85 13.73
N HIS A 92 12.54 -2.69 12.73
CA HIS A 92 11.70 -2.75 11.52
C HIS A 92 10.29 -3.30 11.79
N TRP A 93 10.08 -4.07 12.87
CA TRP A 93 8.75 -4.57 13.22
C TRP A 93 7.77 -3.45 13.54
N VAL A 94 8.24 -2.40 14.24
CA VAL A 94 7.41 -1.24 14.57
C VAL A 94 6.99 -0.52 13.29
N TRP A 95 7.94 -0.29 12.38
CA TRP A 95 7.67 0.35 11.10
C TRP A 95 6.72 -0.48 10.22
N MET A 96 6.80 -1.82 10.25
CA MET A 96 5.85 -2.70 9.56
C MET A 96 4.41 -2.51 10.06
N VAL A 97 4.22 -2.36 11.37
CA VAL A 97 2.88 -2.10 11.95
C VAL A 97 2.36 -0.73 11.55
N VAL A 98 3.19 0.32 11.67
CA VAL A 98 2.81 1.70 11.29
C VAL A 98 2.43 1.77 9.82
N TYR A 99 3.27 1.19 8.96
CA TYR A 99 3.00 1.10 7.54
C TYR A 99 1.70 0.32 7.26
N GLY A 100 1.58 -0.90 7.81
CA GLY A 100 0.46 -1.78 7.54
C GLY A 100 -0.88 -1.16 7.94
N PHE A 101 -0.91 -0.43 9.07
CA PHE A 101 -2.08 0.35 9.46
C PHE A 101 -2.40 1.47 8.46
N ASN A 102 -1.40 2.28 8.12
CA ASN A 102 -1.62 3.44 7.24
C ASN A 102 -2.10 3.02 5.85
N ALA A 103 -1.44 2.07 5.21
CA ALA A 103 -1.82 1.57 3.89
C ALA A 103 -3.18 0.86 3.88
N ALA A 104 -3.50 0.09 4.94
CA ALA A 104 -4.82 -0.51 5.08
C ALA A 104 -5.90 0.57 5.27
N PHE A 105 -5.65 1.58 6.10
CA PHE A 105 -6.62 2.64 6.38
C PHE A 105 -6.92 3.51 5.15
N THR A 106 -5.89 3.98 4.44
CA THR A 106 -6.10 4.78 3.22
C THR A 106 -6.85 3.99 2.15
N THR A 107 -6.51 2.72 1.96
CA THR A 107 -7.22 1.84 1.02
C THR A 107 -8.67 1.58 1.45
N LEU A 108 -8.92 1.44 2.76
CA LEU A 108 -10.27 1.30 3.29
C LEU A 108 -11.13 2.52 2.96
N VAL A 109 -10.58 3.73 3.08
CA VAL A 109 -11.26 4.97 2.69
C VAL A 109 -11.58 4.96 1.19
N CYS A 110 -10.64 4.54 0.33
CA CYS A 110 -10.88 4.37 -1.11
C CYS A 110 -12.03 3.39 -1.39
N LEU A 111 -12.06 2.24 -0.71
CA LEU A 111 -13.12 1.24 -0.86
C LEU A 111 -14.49 1.78 -0.44
N PHE A 112 -14.56 2.56 0.65
CA PHE A 112 -15.80 3.22 1.05
C PHE A 112 -16.26 4.26 0.02
N TYR A 113 -15.33 5.04 -0.54
CA TYR A 113 -15.64 6.01 -1.60
C TYR A 113 -16.22 5.32 -2.84
N ILE A 114 -15.64 4.20 -3.28
CA ILE A 114 -16.15 3.40 -4.40
C ILE A 114 -17.51 2.80 -4.08
N TYR A 115 -17.67 2.23 -2.89
CA TYR A 115 -18.92 1.58 -2.48
C TYR A 115 -20.11 2.55 -2.49
N TRP A 116 -19.88 3.77 -1.97
CA TRP A 116 -20.88 4.82 -1.86
C TRP A 116 -20.99 5.73 -3.10
N ASP A 117 -20.37 5.32 -4.22
CA ASP A 117 -20.46 6.07 -5.47
C ASP A 117 -21.91 6.30 -5.90
N GLN A 118 -22.21 7.54 -6.29
CA GLN A 118 -23.56 8.05 -6.58
C GLN A 118 -23.96 7.82 -8.05
N GLY A 119 -23.77 6.60 -8.54
CA GLY A 119 -24.28 6.16 -9.85
C GLY A 119 -23.39 6.44 -11.06
N ARG A 120 -22.09 6.73 -10.84
CA ARG A 120 -21.10 6.82 -11.92
C ARG A 120 -20.59 5.44 -12.34
N LEU A 121 -20.63 4.49 -11.42
CA LEU A 121 -20.30 3.08 -11.66
C LEU A 121 -21.57 2.23 -11.68
N SER A 122 -21.68 1.36 -12.69
CA SER A 122 -22.59 0.22 -12.59
C SER A 122 -22.17 -0.72 -11.45
N ASP A 123 -23.08 -1.57 -10.97
CA ASP A 123 -22.75 -2.52 -9.89
C ASP A 123 -21.57 -3.45 -10.27
N VAL A 124 -21.51 -3.87 -11.54
CA VAL A 124 -20.43 -4.73 -12.05
C VAL A 124 -19.09 -3.98 -12.04
N GLU A 125 -19.04 -2.74 -12.53
CA GLU A 125 -17.83 -1.92 -12.50
C GLU A 125 -17.40 -1.62 -11.06
N LYS A 126 -18.35 -1.34 -10.18
CA LYS A 126 -18.11 -1.09 -8.75
C LYS A 126 -17.42 -2.29 -8.09
N TYR A 127 -17.98 -3.49 -8.22
CA TYR A 127 -17.37 -4.68 -7.63
C TYR A 127 -16.04 -5.06 -8.29
N LYS A 128 -15.92 -4.86 -9.61
CA LYS A 128 -14.65 -5.05 -10.32
C LYS A 128 -13.57 -4.11 -9.78
N LEU A 129 -13.89 -2.83 -9.62
CA LEU A 129 -12.97 -1.83 -9.10
C LEU A 129 -12.60 -2.12 -7.65
N MET A 130 -13.58 -2.42 -6.79
CA MET A 130 -13.31 -2.83 -5.41
C MET A 130 -12.38 -4.06 -5.35
N ALA A 131 -12.59 -5.06 -6.21
CA ALA A 131 -11.73 -6.25 -6.25
C ALA A 131 -10.26 -5.93 -6.59
N ILE A 132 -10.00 -4.85 -7.34
CA ILE A 132 -8.64 -4.36 -7.63
C ILE A 132 -8.01 -3.76 -6.37
N TYR A 133 -8.78 -3.04 -5.55
CA TYR A 133 -8.29 -2.35 -4.34
C TYR A 133 -8.18 -3.28 -3.12
N VAL A 134 -9.00 -4.33 -3.02
CA VAL A 134 -9.04 -5.25 -1.87
C VAL A 134 -7.67 -5.87 -1.52
N PRO A 135 -6.82 -6.32 -2.47
CA PRO A 135 -5.47 -6.80 -2.16
C PRO A 135 -4.61 -5.77 -1.41
N TYR A 136 -4.73 -4.48 -1.76
CA TYR A 136 -4.02 -3.37 -1.14
C TYR A 136 -4.56 -3.02 0.26
N LEU A 137 -5.76 -3.50 0.62
CA LEU A 137 -6.25 -3.47 1.99
C LEU A 137 -5.79 -4.72 2.77
N ALA A 138 -6.04 -5.90 2.19
CA ALA A 138 -5.93 -7.17 2.88
C ALA A 138 -4.47 -7.49 3.25
N LEU A 139 -3.53 -7.28 2.33
CA LEU A 139 -2.13 -7.63 2.57
C LEU A 139 -1.48 -6.73 3.63
N PRO A 140 -1.60 -5.38 3.57
CA PRO A 140 -1.13 -4.50 4.65
C PRO A 140 -1.78 -4.80 6.00
N LEU A 141 -3.07 -5.14 6.03
CA LEU A 141 -3.77 -5.50 7.27
C LEU A 141 -3.21 -6.81 7.88
N VAL A 142 -3.01 -7.84 7.06
CA VAL A 142 -2.41 -9.11 7.53
C VAL A 142 -0.99 -8.88 8.01
N LEU A 143 -0.20 -8.08 7.29
CA LEU A 143 1.16 -7.70 7.67
C LEU A 143 1.16 -6.96 9.02
N MET A 144 0.30 -5.96 9.20
CA MET A 144 0.14 -5.22 10.44
C MET A 144 -0.12 -6.16 11.62
N LEU A 145 -1.10 -7.06 11.48
CA LEU A 145 -1.48 -7.99 12.53
C LEU A 145 -0.39 -9.03 12.82
N ASP A 146 0.34 -9.50 11.80
CA ASP A 146 1.44 -10.44 11.98
C ASP A 146 2.59 -9.80 12.77
N TYR A 147 3.05 -8.61 12.40
CA TYR A 147 4.12 -7.92 13.11
C TYR A 147 3.70 -7.40 14.50
N ALA A 148 2.44 -6.98 14.68
CA ALA A 148 1.92 -6.65 16.00
C ALA A 148 1.97 -7.85 16.96
N ARG A 149 1.59 -9.05 16.49
CA ARG A 149 1.71 -10.29 17.29
C ARG A 149 3.16 -10.61 17.62
N ARG A 150 4.10 -10.45 16.68
CA ARG A 150 5.53 -10.67 16.91
C ARG A 150 6.08 -9.73 17.99
N ILE A 151 5.70 -8.45 17.96
CA ILE A 151 6.07 -7.46 18.99
C ILE A 151 5.50 -7.88 20.35
N SER A 152 4.19 -8.17 20.44
CA SER A 152 3.56 -8.57 21.70
C SER A 152 4.19 -9.82 22.31
N ALA A 153 4.52 -10.82 21.48
CA ALA A 153 5.21 -12.03 21.93
C ALA A 153 6.62 -11.72 22.47
N ALA A 154 7.37 -10.82 21.82
CA ALA A 154 8.69 -10.43 22.27
C ALA A 154 8.68 -9.63 23.59
N LEU A 155 7.62 -8.86 23.85
CA LEU A 155 7.42 -8.12 25.09
C LEU A 155 6.95 -9.01 26.26
N ALA A 156 6.25 -10.11 25.95
CA ALA A 156 5.77 -11.06 26.96
C ALA A 156 6.89 -11.90 27.61
N VAL A 157 8.09 -11.95 27.01
CA VAL A 157 9.25 -12.63 27.60
C VAL A 157 9.76 -11.80 28.78
N LYS A 158 9.57 -12.31 30.02
CA LYS A 158 10.12 -11.67 31.23
C LYS A 158 11.62 -11.42 31.06
N PRO A 159 12.14 -10.23 31.39
CA PRO A 159 13.59 -10.01 31.39
C PRO A 159 14.25 -11.02 32.34
N LYS A 160 15.34 -11.66 31.89
CA LYS A 160 16.25 -12.36 32.80
C LYS A 160 16.63 -11.35 33.88
N GLN A 161 16.35 -11.67 35.14
CA GLN A 161 16.84 -10.89 36.27
C GLN A 161 18.36 -10.76 36.11
N LEU A 162 18.84 -9.53 36.04
CA LEU A 162 20.26 -9.16 35.99
C LEU A 162 20.94 -9.53 37.31
#